data_AF-A0A089L5X7-F1
#
_entry.id   AF-A0A089L5X7-F1
#
_cell.length_a   1.000
_cell.length_b   1.000
_cell.length_c   1.000
_cell.angle_alpha   90.00
_cell.angle_beta   90.00
_cell.angle_gamma   90.00
#
_symmetry.space_group_name_H-M   'P 1'
#
loop_
_entity.id
_entity.type
_entity.pdbx_description
1 polymer ?
#
loop_
_entity_poly.entity_id
_entity_poly.type
_entity_poly.pdbx_seq_one_letter_code
_entity_poly.pdbx_strand_id
1 'polypeptide(L)'
;MSMSNNLGVNISVAVNVLRQTYKNLNLLFSEMDMIAEEMGFVPLSTRFLRWKSDNYEDGWLLNNFIKIYQLDGASAGNDKILCM
;
A
#
# COMPACT_ATOMS: atom_id res chain seq x y z
N MET A 1 37.54 0.20 -9.31
CA MET A 1 36.18 -0.32 -9.59
C MET A 1 35.50 0.64 -10.53
N SER A 2 35.00 0.18 -11.68
CA SER A 2 34.37 1.07 -12.67
C SER A 2 33.04 1.62 -12.14
N MET A 3 32.74 2.89 -12.44
CA MET A 3 31.50 3.59 -12.06
C MET A 3 30.22 2.79 -12.38
N SER A 4 30.22 2.04 -13.50
CA SER A 4 29.10 1.19 -13.93
C SER A 4 28.74 0.08 -12.93
N ASN A 5 29.73 -0.48 -12.24
CA ASN A 5 29.52 -1.57 -11.29
C ASN A 5 28.83 -1.08 -10.01
N ASN A 6 29.02 0.20 -9.67
CA ASN A 6 28.43 0.81 -8.49
C ASN A 6 26.96 1.18 -8.72
N LEU A 7 26.58 1.65 -9.92
CA LEU A 7 25.18 1.92 -10.27
C LEU A 7 24.31 0.67 -10.22
N GLY A 8 24.76 -0.44 -10.81
CA GLY A 8 23.99 -1.70 -10.82
C GLY A 8 23.72 -2.25 -9.42
N VAL A 9 24.70 -2.13 -8.52
CA VAL A 9 24.57 -2.50 -7.10
C VAL A 9 23.56 -1.59 -6.40
N ASN A 10 23.63 -0.27 -6.59
CA ASN A 10 22.69 0.67 -5.98
C ASN A 10 21.25 0.43 -6.41
N ILE A 11 21.02 0.16 -7.71
CA ILE A 11 19.69 -0.19 -8.23
C ILE A 11 19.18 -1.48 -7.57
N SER A 12 20.03 -2.50 -7.48
CA SER A 12 19.66 -3.79 -6.87
C SER A 12 19.28 -3.65 -5.40
N VAL A 13 20.03 -2.84 -4.65
CA VAL A 13 19.74 -2.53 -3.24
C VAL A 13 18.41 -1.78 -3.11
N ALA A 14 18.18 -0.75 -3.93
CA ALA A 14 16.93 0.01 -3.91
C ALA A 14 15.72 -0.89 -4.19
N VAL A 15 15.81 -1.77 -5.20
CA VAL A 15 14.75 -2.75 -5.51
C VAL A 15 14.53 -3.72 -4.35
N ASN A 16 15.58 -4.17 -3.68
CA ASN A 16 15.43 -5.04 -2.51
C ASN A 16 14.71 -4.32 -1.36
N VAL A 17 15.07 -3.06 -1.07
CA VAL A 17 14.39 -2.25 -0.05
C VAL A 17 12.91 -2.12 -0.37
N LEU A 18 12.57 -1.75 -1.62
CA LEU A 18 11.18 -1.68 -2.07
C LEU A 18 10.44 -3.00 -1.82
N ARG A 19 11.03 -4.15 -2.20
CA ARG A 19 10.41 -5.47 -1.96
C ARG A 19 10.14 -5.74 -0.49
N GLN A 20 11.04 -5.33 0.41
CA GLN A 20 10.82 -5.51 1.86
C GLN A 20 9.72 -4.57 2.37
N THR A 21 9.67 -3.32 1.90
CA THR A 21 8.60 -2.38 2.24
C THR A 21 7.23 -2.94 1.87
N TYR A 22 7.07 -3.48 0.67
CA TYR A 22 5.80 -4.11 0.25
C TYR A 22 5.42 -5.33 1.11
N LYS A 23 6.39 -6.12 1.57
CA LYS A 23 6.11 -7.23 2.52
C LYS A 23 5.60 -6.70 3.86
N ASN A 24 6.22 -5.65 4.40
CA ASN A 24 5.81 -5.06 5.66
C ASN A 24 4.42 -4.41 5.56
N LEU A 25 4.12 -3.74 4.44
CA LEU A 25 2.79 -3.19 4.18
C LEU A 25 1.73 -4.28 4.11
N ASN A 26 2.02 -5.42 3.49
CA ASN A 26 1.09 -6.54 3.48
C ASN A 26 0.75 -7.01 4.90
N LEU A 27 1.74 -7.09 5.80
CA LEU A 27 1.48 -7.43 7.20
C LEU A 27 0.60 -6.38 7.88
N LEU A 28 0.94 -5.09 7.74
CA LEU A 28 0.14 -3.99 8.28
C LEU A 28 -1.32 -4.05 7.80
N PHE A 29 -1.52 -4.25 6.50
CA PHE A 29 -2.85 -4.27 5.90
C PHE A 29 -3.65 -5.53 6.24
N SER A 30 -3.00 -6.65 6.57
CA SER A 30 -3.68 -7.82 7.12
C SER A 30 -4.19 -7.56 8.54
N GLU A 31 -3.40 -6.89 9.38
CA GLU A 31 -3.84 -6.47 10.72
C GLU A 31 -5.01 -5.49 10.64
N MET A 32 -4.95 -4.52 9.71
CA MET A 32 -6.06 -3.61 9.46
C MET A 32 -7.32 -4.32 9.00
N ASP A 33 -7.20 -5.39 8.20
CA ASP A 33 -8.35 -6.20 7.78
C ASP A 33 -9.03 -6.88 8.96
N MET A 34 -8.25 -7.46 9.88
CA MET A 34 -8.81 -8.09 11.08
C MET A 34 -9.58 -7.07 11.94
N ILE A 35 -8.99 -5.89 12.15
CA ILE A 35 -9.66 -4.81 12.92
C ILE A 35 -10.92 -4.33 12.20
N ALA A 36 -10.87 -4.17 10.88
CA ALA A 36 -12.02 -3.74 10.08
C ALA A 36 -13.16 -4.76 10.15
N GLU A 37 -12.85 -6.06 10.09
CA GLU A 37 -13.81 -7.15 10.22
C GLU A 37 -14.49 -7.15 11.59
N GLU A 38 -13.74 -6.94 12.68
CA GLU A 38 -14.28 -6.77 14.04
C GLU A 38 -15.24 -5.57 14.14
N MET A 39 -15.04 -4.54 13.32
CA MET A 39 -15.90 -3.36 13.23
C MET A 39 -17.08 -3.53 12.25
N GLY A 40 -17.22 -4.69 11.60
CA GLY A 40 -18.30 -4.97 10.63
C GLY A 40 -18.02 -4.45 9.21
N PHE A 41 -16.77 -4.13 8.90
CA PHE A 41 -16.33 -3.73 7.57
C PHE A 41 -15.61 -4.87 6.85
N VAL A 42 -15.71 -4.87 5.53
CA VAL A 42 -15.00 -5.79 4.64
C VAL A 42 -14.12 -4.99 3.66
N PRO A 43 -12.93 -5.49 3.31
CA PRO A 43 -12.07 -4.82 2.34
C PRO A 43 -12.76 -4.80 0.96
N LEU A 44 -12.86 -3.61 0.35
CA LEU A 44 -13.41 -3.44 -0.99
C LEU A 44 -12.47 -4.02 -2.07
N SER A 45 -11.17 -4.03 -1.78
CA SER A 45 -10.14 -4.62 -2.63
C SER A 45 -9.09 -5.32 -1.80
N THR A 46 -8.52 -6.40 -2.33
CA THR A 46 -7.35 -7.07 -1.77
C THR A 46 -6.07 -6.26 -1.93
N ARG A 47 -6.09 -5.19 -2.74
CA ARG A 47 -4.95 -4.31 -2.99
C ARG A 47 -5.13 -2.98 -2.26
N PHE A 48 -4.02 -2.44 -1.78
CA PHE A 48 -3.96 -1.05 -1.33
C PHE A 48 -3.64 -0.12 -2.51
N LEU A 49 -4.12 1.11 -2.41
CA LEU A 49 -3.78 2.19 -3.32
C LEU A 49 -2.56 2.93 -2.77
N ARG A 50 -1.69 3.37 -3.68
CA ARG A 50 -0.62 4.30 -3.37
C ARG A 50 -1.00 5.66 -3.96
N TRP A 51 -0.90 6.73 -3.17
CA TRP A 51 -1.18 8.07 -3.67
C TRP A 51 -0.27 8.41 -4.86
N LYS A 52 -0.83 9.01 -5.93
CA LYS A 52 -0.24 9.25 -7.27
C LYS A 52 1.26 9.60 -7.24
N SER A 53 2.09 8.58 -7.32
CA SER A 53 3.53 8.67 -7.12
C SER A 53 4.34 8.10 -8.29
N ASP A 54 3.70 7.43 -9.24
CA ASP A 54 4.43 6.87 -10.39
C ASP A 54 4.96 7.97 -11.32
N ASN A 55 4.26 9.11 -11.40
CA ASN A 55 4.64 10.24 -12.26
C ASN A 55 5.61 11.23 -11.57
N TYR A 56 5.94 11.04 -10.29
CA TYR A 56 6.79 11.96 -9.52
C TYR A 56 7.87 11.15 -8.81
N GLU A 57 9.15 11.44 -9.07
CA GLU A 57 10.26 10.65 -8.53
C GLU A 57 10.24 10.60 -6.99
N ASP A 58 9.98 11.74 -6.31
CA ASP A 58 9.83 11.74 -4.85
C ASP A 58 8.50 11.13 -4.37
N GLY A 59 7.58 10.82 -5.30
CA GLY A 59 6.36 10.10 -5.00
C GLY A 59 6.64 8.73 -4.40
N TRP A 60 7.79 8.12 -4.74
CA TRP A 60 8.25 6.88 -4.13
C TRP A 60 8.64 7.02 -2.65
N LEU A 61 8.85 8.24 -2.17
CA LEU A 61 9.13 8.56 -0.77
C LEU A 61 7.84 8.85 0.03
N LEU A 62 6.69 8.98 -0.63
CA LEU A 62 5.42 9.20 0.05
C LEU A 62 4.97 7.91 0.72
N ASN A 63 4.91 7.92 2.05
CA ASN A 63 4.44 6.82 2.88
C ASN A 63 2.89 6.75 2.97
N ASN A 64 2.20 7.25 1.95
CA ASN A 64 0.74 7.36 1.93
C ASN A 64 0.14 6.19 1.16
N PHE A 65 -0.25 5.16 1.90
CA PHE A 65 -0.95 3.99 1.41
C PHE A 65 -2.37 4.00 1.93
N ILE A 66 -3.34 3.67 1.08
CA ILE A 66 -4.77 3.76 1.38
C ILE A 66 -5.38 2.39 1.13
N LYS A 67 -6.10 1.84 2.10
CA LYS A 67 -6.88 0.62 1.92
C LYS A 67 -8.36 0.95 2.14
N ILE A 68 -9.19 0.53 1.20
CA ILE A 68 -10.61 0.92 1.16
C ILE A 68 -11.44 -0.20 1.74
N TYR A 69 -12.31 0.17 2.68
CA TYR A 69 -13.25 -0.71 3.34
C TYR A 69 -14.69 -0.26 3.08
N GLN A 70 -15.62 -1.20 3.12
CA GLN A 70 -17.06 -0.95 3.04
C GLN A 70 -17.77 -1.72 4.15
N LEU A 71 -18.92 -1.23 4.60
CA LEU A 71 -19.72 -1.95 5.59
C LEU A 71 -20.25 -3.25 4.96
N ASP A 72 -20.22 -4.34 5.71
CA ASP A 72 -20.74 -5.62 5.22
C ASP A 72 -22.24 -5.52 4.90
N GLY A 73 -22.64 -5.95 3.71
CA GLY A 73 -24.02 -5.83 3.21
C GLY A 73 -24.45 -4.43 2.72
N ALA A 74 -23.59 -3.41 2.76
CA ALA A 74 -23.90 -2.12 2.16
C ALA A 74 -23.86 -2.20 0.63
N SER A 75 -25.01 -1.97 0.01
CA SER A 75 -25.11 -1.63 -1.41
C SER A 75 -24.37 -0.31 -1.66
N ALA A 76 -23.70 -0.16 -2.80
CA ALA A 76 -23.02 1.06 -3.25
C ALA A 76 -23.96 2.28 -3.47
N GLY A 77 -25.13 2.29 -2.85
CA GLY A 77 -26.03 3.42 -2.74
C GLY A 77 -25.85 4.13 -1.39
N ASN A 78 -25.11 5.24 -1.43
CA ASN A 78 -25.22 6.37 -0.50
C ASN A 78 -24.81 6.21 0.98
N ASP A 79 -24.23 5.09 1.42
CA ASP A 79 -23.76 4.96 2.80
C ASP A 79 -22.24 5.19 2.96
N LYS A 80 -21.92 5.85 4.07
CA LYS A 80 -20.67 6.54 4.40
C LYS A 80 -19.43 5.68 4.13
N ILE A 81 -18.62 6.10 3.14
CA ILE A 81 -17.29 5.55 2.91
C ILE A 81 -16.37 6.04 4.04
N LEU A 82 -15.81 5.11 4.81
CA LEU A 82 -14.77 5.41 5.80
C LEU A 82 -13.40 5.20 5.14
N CYS A 83 -12.64 6.28 4.97
CA CYS A 83 -11.23 6.21 4.59
C CYS A 83 -10.39 6.24 5.88
N MET A 84 -9.64 5.18 6.16
CA MET A 84 -8.58 5.15 7.19
C MET A 84 -7.21 5.09 6.54
#